data_AF-A0A8T6VXP7-F1
#
_entry.id   AF-A0A8T6VXP7-F1
#
_cell.length_a   1.000
_cell.length_b   1.000
_cell.length_c   1.000
_cell.angle_alpha   90.00
_cell.angle_beta   90.00
_cell.angle_gamma   90.00
#
_symmetry.space_group_name_H-M   'P 1'
#
loop_
_entity.id
_entity.type
_entity.pdbx_description
1 polymer ?
#
loop_
_entity_poly.entity_id
_entity_poly.type
_entity_poly.pdbx_seq_one_letter_code
_entity_poly.pdbx_strand_id
1 'polypeptide(L)'
;DGYTPGAMAVLILAPYLFVRPTGVMSNHILAAMGHTGLILRVNLISMVVNIAMSILLMPRMGIEGVALAATVAFYTNSLLMYLFARSRAGVRVDHVAITKIMAGSAMAMAVAGAVYYLTDPLGEAFLPLLVRLAAATLLGLGVYIVYIRKARLFTADEMDNVRSVAEHSRLGEIILRMLGQ
;
A
#
# COMPACT_ATOMS: atom_id res chain seq x y z
N ASP A 1 1.24 -3.51 -29.62
CA ASP A 1 1.84 -2.44 -28.79
C ASP A 1 0.93 -1.87 -27.70
N GLY A 2 -0.06 -2.62 -27.19
CA GLY A 2 -0.90 -2.17 -26.06
C GLY A 2 -0.26 -2.35 -24.67
N TYR A 3 0.92 -2.96 -24.59
CA TYR A 3 1.57 -3.29 -23.33
C TYR A 3 2.24 -2.08 -22.67
N THR A 4 2.83 -1.19 -23.48
CA THR A 4 3.53 0.02 -23.01
C THR A 4 2.58 1.01 -22.32
N PRO A 5 1.42 1.37 -22.88
CA PRO A 5 0.45 2.25 -22.20
C PRO A 5 -0.09 1.64 -20.90
N GLY A 6 -0.32 0.32 -20.88
CA GLY A 6 -0.76 -0.40 -19.68
C GLY A 6 0.30 -0.36 -18.56
N ALA A 7 1.57 -0.59 -18.92
CA ALA A 7 2.68 -0.52 -17.96
C ALA A 7 2.80 0.89 -17.35
N MET A 8 2.69 1.94 -18.16
CA MET A 8 2.73 3.33 -17.68
C MET A 8 1.56 3.64 -16.75
N ALA A 9 0.35 3.20 -17.08
CA ALA A 9 -0.82 3.36 -16.21
C ALA A 9 -0.62 2.71 -14.83
N VAL A 10 -0.02 1.52 -14.78
CA VAL A 10 0.31 0.85 -13.50
C VAL A 10 1.35 1.65 -12.71
N LEU A 11 2.39 2.17 -13.37
CA LEU A 11 3.39 3.01 -12.71
C LEU A 11 2.79 4.30 -12.15
N ILE A 12 1.82 4.92 -12.85
CA ILE A 12 1.10 6.11 -12.38
C ILE A 12 0.22 5.80 -11.14
N LEU A 13 -0.32 4.58 -11.06
CA LEU A 13 -1.12 4.12 -9.93
C LEU A 13 -0.27 3.66 -8.73
N ALA A 14 0.96 3.20 -8.95
CA ALA A 14 1.79 2.61 -7.91
C ALA A 14 1.98 3.51 -6.66
N PRO A 15 2.20 4.84 -6.77
CA PRO A 15 2.31 5.72 -5.61
C PRO A 15 1.09 5.71 -4.69
N TYR A 16 -0.11 5.41 -5.19
CA TYR A 16 -1.30 5.32 -4.35
C TYR A 16 -1.22 4.18 -3.32
N LEU A 17 -0.45 3.11 -3.59
CA LEU A 17 -0.28 2.00 -2.66
C LEU A 17 0.29 2.44 -1.31
N PHE A 18 1.05 3.54 -1.26
CA PHE A 18 1.59 4.10 -0.01
C PHE A 18 0.56 4.86 0.80
N VAL A 19 -0.45 5.44 0.14
CA VAL A 19 -1.47 6.28 0.79
C VAL A 19 -2.72 5.49 1.14
N ARG A 20 -3.01 4.41 0.40
CA ARG A 20 -4.19 3.58 0.65
C ARG A 20 -4.34 3.09 2.10
N PRO A 21 -3.29 2.62 2.79
CA PRO A 21 -3.44 2.12 4.17
C PRO A 21 -3.99 3.18 5.13
N THR A 22 -3.58 4.45 4.99
CA THR A 22 -4.07 5.52 5.86
C THR A 22 -5.56 5.80 5.64
N GLY A 23 -6.00 5.77 4.38
CA GLY A 23 -7.41 5.91 4.03
C GLY A 23 -8.26 4.74 4.57
N VAL A 24 -7.78 3.50 4.43
CA VAL A 24 -8.48 2.31 4.91
C VAL A 24 -8.61 2.30 6.44
N MET A 25 -7.53 2.59 7.18
CA MET A 25 -7.58 2.68 8.64
C MET A 25 -8.54 3.78 9.10
N SER A 26 -8.47 4.96 8.48
CA SER A 26 -9.37 6.08 8.78
C SER A 26 -10.84 5.71 8.54
N ASN A 27 -11.12 4.98 7.46
CA ASN A 27 -12.45 4.47 7.15
C ASN A 27 -12.96 3.51 8.23
N HIS A 28 -12.16 2.53 8.66
CA HIS A 28 -12.55 1.60 9.72
C HIS A 28 -12.83 2.31 11.05
N ILE A 29 -12.01 3.30 11.42
CA ILE A 29 -12.21 4.11 12.63
C ILE A 29 -13.52 4.90 12.54
N LEU A 30 -13.79 5.57 11.42
CA LEU A 30 -15.03 6.32 11.21
C LEU A 30 -16.26 5.40 11.19
N ALA A 31 -16.15 4.23 10.58
CA ALA A 31 -17.22 3.23 10.53
C ALA A 31 -17.55 2.69 11.94
N ALA A 32 -16.53 2.37 12.74
CA ALA A 32 -16.69 1.92 14.12
C ALA A 32 -17.37 2.99 15.01
N MET A 33 -17.15 4.27 14.71
CA MET A 33 -17.84 5.38 15.39
C MET A 33 -19.23 5.69 14.82
N GLY A 34 -19.76 4.88 13.89
CA GLY A 34 -21.08 5.12 13.28
C GLY A 34 -21.14 6.28 12.28
N HIS A 35 -20.01 6.81 11.82
CA HIS A 35 -19.95 7.95 10.88
C HIS A 35 -20.01 7.50 9.40
N THR A 36 -20.83 6.49 9.07
CA THR A 36 -20.96 5.94 7.71
C THR A 36 -21.46 6.96 6.69
N GLY A 37 -22.28 7.92 7.11
CA GLY A 37 -22.72 9.04 6.26
C GLY A 37 -21.58 9.94 5.79
N LEU A 38 -20.54 10.16 6.61
CA LEU A 38 -19.35 10.90 6.19
C LEU A 38 -18.52 10.09 5.20
N ILE A 39 -18.38 8.78 5.43
CA ILE A 39 -17.69 7.88 4.50
C ILE A 39 -18.32 7.92 3.11
N LEU A 40 -19.66 7.86 3.05
CA LEU A 40 -20.39 7.95 1.79
C LEU A 40 -20.13 9.29 1.08
N ARG A 41 -20.17 10.42 1.80
CA ARG A 41 -19.89 11.75 1.23
C ARG A 41 -18.49 11.84 0.65
N VAL A 42 -17.47 11.33 1.36
CA VAL A 42 -16.09 11.34 0.87
C VAL A 42 -15.93 10.47 -0.38
N ASN A 43 -16.56 9.29 -0.40
CA ASN A 43 -16.56 8.43 -1.58
C ASN A 43 -17.24 9.09 -2.78
N LEU A 44 -18.37 9.78 -2.58
CA LEU A 44 -19.05 10.54 -3.62
C LEU A 44 -18.18 11.67 -4.17
N ILE A 45 -17.53 12.46 -3.30
CA ILE A 45 -16.60 13.51 -3.73
C ILE A 45 -15.47 12.91 -4.56
N SER A 46 -14.88 11.81 -4.11
CA SER A 46 -13.76 11.15 -4.80
C SER A 46 -14.18 10.60 -6.16
N MET A 47 -15.39 10.03 -6.25
CA MET A 47 -15.98 9.57 -7.51
C MET A 47 -16.18 10.72 -8.49
N VAL A 48 -16.74 11.85 -8.04
CA VAL A 48 -16.94 13.05 -8.87
C VAL A 48 -15.61 13.58 -9.37
N VAL A 49 -14.59 13.67 -8.50
CA VAL A 49 -13.22 14.08 -8.89
C VAL A 49 -12.64 13.11 -9.93
N ASN A 50 -12.82 11.80 -9.74
CA ASN A 50 -12.32 10.80 -10.69
C ASN A 50 -12.96 10.96 -12.07
N ILE A 51 -14.28 11.08 -12.15
CA ILE A 51 -15.02 11.20 -13.40
C ILE A 51 -14.66 12.52 -14.10
N ALA A 52 -14.67 13.63 -13.37
CA ALA A 52 -14.35 14.95 -13.93
C ALA A 52 -12.92 14.99 -14.50
N MET A 53 -11.94 14.49 -13.73
CA MET A 53 -10.55 14.41 -14.19
C MET A 53 -10.38 13.43 -15.35
N SER A 54 -11.07 12.29 -15.33
CA SER A 54 -10.99 11.31 -16.42
C SER A 54 -11.52 11.89 -17.73
N ILE A 55 -12.66 12.59 -17.70
CA ILE A 55 -13.22 13.26 -18.89
C ILE A 55 -12.27 14.34 -19.42
N LEU A 56 -11.61 15.08 -18.52
CA LEU A 56 -10.70 16.17 -18.90
C LEU A 56 -9.35 15.66 -19.45
N LEU A 57 -8.82 14.56 -18.88
CA LEU A 57 -7.47 14.05 -19.19
C LEU A 57 -7.46 13.00 -20.30
N MET A 58 -8.53 12.21 -20.45
CA MET A 58 -8.61 11.14 -21.46
C MET A 58 -8.35 11.64 -22.89
N PRO A 59 -8.87 12.80 -23.35
CA PRO A 59 -8.60 13.28 -24.71
C PRO A 59 -7.13 13.62 -24.96
N ARG A 60 -6.37 13.97 -23.91
CA ARG A 60 -4.97 14.42 -24.02
C ARG A 60 -3.96 13.31 -23.78
N MET A 61 -4.26 12.39 -22.87
CA MET A 61 -3.31 11.37 -22.38
C MET A 61 -3.83 9.93 -22.55
N GLY A 62 -5.03 9.73 -23.10
CA GLY A 62 -5.64 8.41 -23.25
C GLY A 62 -5.78 7.67 -21.92
N ILE A 63 -5.30 6.43 -21.87
CA ILE A 63 -5.40 5.56 -20.68
C ILE A 63 -4.56 6.07 -19.50
N GLU A 64 -3.43 6.73 -19.76
CA GLU A 64 -2.58 7.32 -18.72
C GLU A 64 -3.30 8.46 -18.00
N GLY A 65 -4.12 9.23 -18.74
CA GLY A 65 -4.97 10.27 -18.17
C GLY A 65 -6.01 9.72 -17.19
N VAL A 66 -6.59 8.57 -17.50
CA VAL A 66 -7.53 7.87 -16.60
C VAL A 66 -6.82 7.34 -15.36
N ALA A 67 -5.61 6.77 -15.52
CA ALA A 67 -4.79 6.33 -14.40
C ALA A 67 -4.43 7.49 -13.47
N LEU A 68 -4.04 8.65 -14.03
CA LEU A 68 -3.74 9.86 -13.26
C LEU A 68 -4.99 10.38 -12.52
N ALA A 69 -6.14 10.41 -13.19
CA ALA A 69 -7.41 10.78 -12.57
C ALA A 69 -7.79 9.85 -11.41
N ALA A 70 -7.54 8.55 -11.53
CA ALA A 70 -7.71 7.58 -10.45
C ALA A 70 -6.76 7.85 -9.28
N THR A 71 -5.47 8.08 -9.55
CA THR A 71 -4.50 8.45 -8.51
C THR A 71 -4.96 9.70 -7.75
N VAL A 72 -5.31 10.79 -8.45
CA VAL A 72 -5.78 12.04 -7.80
C VAL A 72 -7.03 11.80 -6.95
N ALA A 73 -8.00 11.04 -7.46
CA ALA A 73 -9.22 10.71 -6.72
C ALA A 73 -8.92 9.89 -5.46
N PHE A 74 -8.03 8.92 -5.54
CA PHE A 74 -7.63 8.11 -4.39
C PHE A 74 -6.87 8.90 -3.33
N TYR A 75 -5.99 9.81 -3.74
CA TYR A 75 -5.32 10.75 -2.83
C TYR A 75 -6.34 11.67 -2.16
N THR A 76 -7.30 12.19 -2.91
CA THR A 76 -8.39 13.01 -2.38
C THR A 76 -9.22 12.24 -1.35
N ASN A 77 -9.60 11.00 -1.67
CA ASN A 77 -10.34 10.12 -0.76
C ASN A 77 -9.59 9.90 0.55
N SER A 78 -8.33 9.48 0.45
CA SER A 78 -7.50 9.13 1.61
C SER A 78 -7.20 10.35 2.47
N LEU A 79 -6.96 11.51 1.85
CA LEU A 79 -6.74 12.77 2.56
C LEU A 79 -8.00 13.20 3.32
N LEU A 80 -9.17 13.21 2.68
CA LEU A 80 -10.43 13.58 3.32
C LEU A 80 -10.79 12.60 4.46
N MET A 81 -10.67 11.29 4.22
CA MET A 81 -10.82 10.25 5.24
C MET A 81 -9.94 10.54 6.45
N TYR A 82 -8.65 10.80 6.22
CA TYR A 82 -7.69 11.10 7.27
C TYR A 82 -8.05 12.38 8.04
N LEU A 83 -8.39 13.47 7.35
CA LEU A 83 -8.77 14.73 7.99
C LEU A 83 -10.02 14.55 8.89
N PHE A 84 -11.02 13.81 8.42
CA PHE A 84 -12.20 13.53 9.22
C PHE A 84 -11.88 12.63 10.41
N ALA A 85 -11.11 11.55 10.22
CA ALA A 85 -10.68 10.68 11.31
C ALA A 85 -9.84 11.44 12.35
N ARG A 86 -8.94 12.32 11.92
CA ARG A 86 -8.17 13.20 12.83
C ARG A 86 -9.09 14.14 13.61
N SER A 87 -10.07 14.77 12.95
CA SER A 87 -10.98 15.71 13.61
C SER A 87 -11.94 15.06 14.60
N ARG A 88 -12.35 13.80 14.36
CA ARG A 88 -13.38 13.10 15.15
C ARG A 88 -12.83 12.12 16.17
N ALA A 89 -11.79 11.39 15.80
CA ALA A 89 -11.18 10.35 16.64
C ALA A 89 -9.80 10.77 17.19
N GLY A 90 -9.30 11.97 16.87
CA GLY A 90 -8.00 12.44 17.35
C GLY A 90 -6.81 11.64 16.80
N VAL A 91 -7.01 10.89 15.70
CA VAL A 91 -5.98 10.04 15.10
C VAL A 91 -4.76 10.87 14.73
N ARG A 92 -3.61 10.49 15.27
CA ARG A 92 -2.31 11.06 14.92
C ARG A 92 -1.55 10.05 14.06
N VAL A 93 -0.82 10.59 13.10
CA VAL A 93 0.09 9.80 12.28
C VAL A 93 1.39 9.65 13.04
N ASP A 94 1.81 8.42 13.26
CA ASP A 94 3.16 8.17 13.75
C ASP A 94 4.17 8.36 12.60
N HIS A 95 4.79 9.54 12.59
CA HIS A 95 5.81 9.89 11.61
C HIS A 95 7.04 8.98 11.70
N VAL A 96 7.34 8.41 12.87
CA VAL A 96 8.46 7.47 13.05
C VAL A 96 8.12 6.14 12.37
N ALA A 97 6.92 5.63 12.56
CA ALA A 97 6.47 4.42 11.85
C ALA A 97 6.48 4.63 10.32
N ILE A 98 5.95 5.76 9.83
CA ILE A 98 5.96 6.06 8.38
C ILE A 98 7.39 6.12 7.84
N THR A 99 8.29 6.86 8.47
CA THR A 99 9.68 7.00 7.98
C THR A 99 10.41 5.65 7.98
N LYS A 100 10.19 4.80 8.99
CA LYS A 100 10.73 3.43 9.01
C LYS A 100 10.18 2.60 7.85
N ILE A 101 8.88 2.63 7.60
CA ILE A 101 8.25 1.90 6.48
C ILE A 101 8.81 2.39 5.14
N MET A 102 8.88 3.72 4.94
CA MET A 102 9.43 4.30 3.70
C MET A 102 10.88 3.90 3.47
N ALA A 103 11.71 3.93 4.51
CA ALA A 103 13.11 3.49 4.42
C ALA A 103 13.21 2.00 4.09
N GLY A 104 12.38 1.15 4.71
CA GLY A 104 12.32 -0.28 4.41
C GLY A 104 11.89 -0.58 2.98
N SER A 105 10.85 0.12 2.49
CA SER A 105 10.38 -0.01 1.10
C SER A 105 11.42 0.47 0.09
N ALA A 106 12.12 1.57 0.36
CA ALA A 106 13.19 2.08 -0.49
C ALA A 106 14.37 1.08 -0.57
N MET A 107 14.73 0.46 0.55
CA MET A 107 15.78 -0.57 0.59
C MET A 107 15.37 -1.82 -0.19
N ALA A 108 14.13 -2.29 -0.03
CA ALA A 108 13.60 -3.42 -0.78
C ALA A 108 13.58 -3.15 -2.29
N MET A 109 13.18 -1.93 -2.69
CA MET A 109 13.21 -1.49 -4.08
C MET A 109 14.63 -1.44 -4.64
N ALA A 110 15.60 -0.92 -3.88
CA ALA A 110 17.00 -0.87 -4.30
C ALA A 110 17.57 -2.28 -4.53
N VAL A 111 17.26 -3.24 -3.65
CA VAL A 111 17.69 -4.63 -3.80
C VAL A 111 17.02 -5.30 -4.99
N ALA A 112 15.71 -5.17 -5.14
CA ALA A 112 14.98 -5.73 -6.29
C ALA A 112 15.51 -5.15 -7.62
N GLY A 113 15.77 -3.84 -7.66
CA GLY A 113 16.36 -3.16 -8.81
C GLY A 113 17.78 -3.62 -9.11
N ALA A 114 18.62 -3.81 -8.09
CA ALA A 114 19.97 -4.34 -8.24
C ALA A 114 19.97 -5.77 -8.79
N VAL A 115 19.10 -6.64 -8.26
CA VAL A 115 18.96 -8.03 -8.75
C VAL A 115 18.53 -8.02 -10.22
N TYR A 116 17.57 -7.19 -10.59
CA TYR A 116 17.13 -7.07 -11.98
C TYR A 116 18.29 -6.61 -12.89
N TYR A 117 18.98 -5.53 -12.52
CA TYR A 117 20.08 -4.98 -13.30
C TYR A 117 21.27 -5.94 -13.44
N LEU A 118 21.62 -6.67 -12.39
CA LEU A 118 22.74 -7.63 -12.41
C LEU A 118 22.41 -8.91 -13.17
N THR A 119 21.14 -9.30 -13.24
CA THR A 119 20.71 -10.49 -13.98
C THR A 119 20.38 -10.19 -15.44
N ASP A 120 20.19 -8.92 -15.82
CA ASP A 120 19.89 -8.50 -17.18
C ASP A 120 20.88 -9.05 -18.24
N PRO A 121 22.21 -8.92 -18.05
CA PRO A 121 23.23 -9.33 -19.03
C PRO A 121 23.31 -10.85 -19.25
N LEU A 122 22.73 -11.66 -18.35
CA LEU A 122 22.77 -13.12 -18.45
C LEU A 122 21.90 -13.65 -19.61
N GLY A 123 21.15 -12.79 -20.30
CA GLY A 123 20.33 -13.11 -21.47
C GLY A 123 19.09 -13.96 -21.16
N GLU A 124 18.07 -13.87 -22.01
CA GLU A 124 16.81 -14.62 -21.83
C GLU A 124 16.99 -16.15 -21.90
N ALA A 125 18.09 -16.61 -22.49
CA ALA A 125 18.44 -18.03 -22.56
C ALA A 125 18.76 -18.65 -21.18
N PHE A 126 19.26 -17.85 -20.23
CA PHE A 126 19.76 -18.36 -18.94
C PHE A 126 18.71 -18.30 -17.83
N LEU A 127 17.82 -17.29 -17.86
CA LEU A 127 16.78 -17.09 -16.86
C LEU A 127 15.57 -16.40 -17.51
N PRO A 128 14.41 -17.08 -17.64
CA PRO A 128 13.22 -16.47 -18.20
C PRO A 128 12.74 -15.30 -17.32
N LEU A 129 12.16 -14.26 -17.94
CA LEU A 129 11.74 -13.02 -17.29
C LEU A 129 10.93 -13.24 -16.00
N LEU A 130 10.00 -14.20 -16.02
CA LEU A 130 9.17 -14.53 -14.85
C LEU A 130 10.00 -14.99 -13.65
N VAL A 131 11.04 -15.78 -13.87
CA VAL A 131 11.92 -16.26 -12.79
C VAL A 131 12.77 -15.12 -12.25
N ARG A 132 13.23 -14.21 -13.11
CA ARG A 132 13.96 -13.00 -12.67
C ARG A 132 13.08 -12.10 -11.80
N LEU A 133 11.84 -11.83 -12.24
CA LEU A 133 10.88 -11.04 -11.47
C LEU A 133 10.51 -11.71 -10.14
N ALA A 134 10.29 -13.02 -10.15
CA ALA A 134 10.02 -13.78 -8.93
C ALA A 134 11.20 -13.71 -7.96
N ALA A 135 12.44 -13.94 -8.45
CA ALA A 135 13.64 -13.86 -7.62
C ALA A 135 13.86 -12.45 -7.05
N ALA A 136 13.74 -11.40 -7.88
CA ALA A 136 13.86 -10.02 -7.43
C ALA A 136 12.81 -9.66 -6.36
N THR A 137 11.56 -10.10 -6.55
CA THR A 137 10.47 -9.87 -5.60
C THR A 137 10.69 -10.61 -4.29
N LEU A 138 11.08 -11.89 -4.33
CA LEU A 138 11.32 -12.69 -3.14
C LEU A 138 12.52 -12.19 -2.34
N LEU A 139 13.61 -11.80 -3.01
CA LEU A 139 14.78 -11.22 -2.36
C LEU A 139 14.48 -9.85 -1.74
N GLY A 140 13.78 -8.98 -2.48
CA GLY A 140 13.32 -7.69 -1.96
C GLY A 140 12.42 -7.85 -0.73
N LEU A 141 11.49 -8.81 -0.77
CA LEU A 141 10.61 -9.15 0.36
C LEU A 141 11.40 -9.70 1.55
N GLY A 142 12.39 -10.56 1.32
CA GLY A 142 13.29 -11.06 2.36
C GLY A 142 14.04 -9.95 3.07
N VAL A 143 14.62 -9.01 2.31
CA VAL A 143 15.31 -7.83 2.86
C VAL A 143 14.34 -6.94 3.65
N TYR A 144 13.14 -6.72 3.13
CA TYR A 144 12.11 -5.95 3.81
C TYR A 144 11.74 -6.56 5.19
N ILE A 145 11.56 -7.89 5.25
CA ILE A 145 11.24 -8.59 6.50
C ILE A 145 12.40 -8.48 7.49
N VAL A 146 13.64 -8.69 7.05
CA VAL A 146 14.83 -8.54 7.91
C VAL A 146 14.95 -7.11 8.43
N TYR A 147 14.69 -6.11 7.58
CA TYR A 147 14.71 -4.71 7.96
C TYR A 147 13.65 -4.41 9.04
N ILE A 148 12.40 -4.82 8.83
CA ILE A 148 11.32 -4.63 9.83
C ILE A 148 11.69 -5.25 11.17
N ARG A 149 12.23 -6.47 11.16
CA ARG A 149 12.64 -7.17 12.38
C ARG A 149 13.73 -6.42 13.13
N LYS A 150 14.72 -5.87 12.41
CA LYS A 150 15.81 -5.06 13.00
C LYS A 150 15.34 -3.68 13.46
N ALA A 151 14.47 -3.03 12.69
CA ALA A 151 13.95 -1.70 12.99
C ALA A 151 13.00 -1.67 14.21
N ARG A 152 12.71 -2.84 14.81
CA ARG A 152 11.75 -3.05 15.90
C ARG A 152 10.49 -2.23 15.62
N LEU A 153 9.91 -2.47 14.44
CA LEU A 153 8.71 -1.74 14.02
C LEU A 153 7.55 -1.99 15.00
N PHE A 154 7.53 -3.17 15.61
CA PHE A 154 6.63 -3.52 16.71
C PHE A 154 7.37 -3.39 18.04
N THR A 155 6.86 -2.52 18.90
CA THR A 155 7.25 -2.42 20.30
C THR A 155 6.77 -3.68 21.03
N ALA A 156 7.46 -4.11 22.10
CA ALA A 156 7.03 -5.28 22.87
C ALA A 156 5.56 -5.15 23.31
N ASP A 157 5.17 -3.96 23.74
CA ASP A 157 3.80 -3.61 24.14
C ASP A 157 2.77 -3.80 23.00
N GLU A 158 3.16 -3.51 21.75
CA GLU A 158 2.27 -3.71 20.59
C GLU A 158 2.11 -5.19 20.27
N MET A 159 3.17 -5.99 20.48
CA MET A 159 3.13 -7.43 20.27
C MET A 159 2.29 -8.13 21.32
N ASP A 160 2.30 -7.65 22.56
CA ASP A 160 1.41 -8.10 23.64
C ASP A 160 -0.05 -7.70 23.37
N ASN A 161 -0.31 -6.52 22.80
CA ASN A 161 -1.63 -6.12 22.35
C ASN A 161 -2.14 -7.00 21.19
N VAL A 162 -1.30 -7.30 20.21
CA VAL A 162 -1.68 -8.21 19.11
C VAL A 162 -1.94 -9.62 19.65
N ARG A 163 -1.12 -10.09 20.61
CA ARG A 163 -1.30 -11.40 21.23
C ARG A 163 -2.59 -11.48 22.02
N SER A 164 -2.93 -10.45 22.81
CA SER A 164 -4.19 -10.43 23.58
C SER A 164 -5.42 -10.38 22.66
N VAL A 165 -5.36 -9.61 21.56
CA VAL A 165 -6.42 -9.61 20.54
C VAL A 165 -6.51 -10.96 19.83
N ALA A 166 -5.36 -11.58 19.53
CA ALA A 166 -5.33 -12.91 18.92
C ALA A 166 -5.96 -13.95 19.86
N GLU A 167 -5.62 -13.97 21.14
CA GLU A 167 -6.17 -14.87 22.17
C GLU A 167 -7.69 -14.71 22.34
N HIS A 168 -8.23 -13.49 22.16
CA HIS A 168 -9.67 -13.25 22.20
C HIS A 168 -10.38 -13.51 20.86
N SER A 169 -9.63 -13.75 19.78
CA SER A 169 -10.17 -14.06 18.46
C SER A 169 -10.09 -15.55 18.17
N ARG A 170 -11.13 -16.15 17.58
CA ARG A 170 -11.11 -17.56 17.14
C ARG A 170 -9.97 -17.90 16.15
N LEU A 171 -9.35 -16.88 15.55
CA LEU A 171 -8.19 -17.03 14.66
C LEU A 171 -6.87 -17.23 15.43
N GLY A 172 -6.75 -16.72 16.65
CA GLY A 172 -5.57 -16.93 17.49
C GLY A 172 -5.38 -18.39 17.87
N GLU A 173 -6.45 -19.11 18.19
CA GLU A 173 -6.38 -20.56 18.43
C GLU A 173 -5.85 -21.33 17.21
N ILE A 174 -6.21 -20.92 16.00
CA ILE A 174 -5.78 -21.57 14.76
C ILE A 174 -4.30 -21.27 14.47
N ILE A 175 -3.88 -20.02 14.68
CA ILE A 175 -2.49 -19.59 14.46
C ILE A 175 -1.56 -20.18 15.52
N LEU A 176 -1.96 -20.21 16.79
CA LEU A 176 -1.19 -20.82 17.88
C LEU A 176 -1.03 -22.34 17.67
N ARG A 177 -2.09 -23.02 17.24
CA ARG A 177 -2.01 -24.44 16.84
C ARG A 177 -1.07 -24.68 15.64
N MET A 178 -1.01 -23.76 14.68
CA MET A 178 -0.06 -23.86 13.56
C MET A 178 1.40 -23.57 13.97
N LEU A 179 1.61 -22.80 15.03
CA LEU A 179 2.94 -22.47 15.56
C LEU A 179 3.46 -23.50 16.57
N GLY A 180 2.71 -24.57 16.83
CA GLY A 180 3.11 -25.66 17.73
C GLY A 180 3.11 -25.27 19.21
N GLN A 181 2.30 -24.28 19.60
CA GLN A 181 2.00 -23.94 21.00
C GLN A 181 0.62 -24.45 21.40
#